data_AF-A0A7C7DNN4-F1
#
_entry.id   AF-A0A7C7DNN4-F1
#
_cell.length_a   1.000
_cell.length_b   1.000
_cell.length_c   1.000
_cell.angle_alpha   90.00
_cell.angle_beta   90.00
_cell.angle_gamma   90.00
#
_symmetry.space_group_name_H-M   'P 1'
#
loop_
_entity.id
_entity.type
_entity.pdbx_description
1 polymer ?
#
loop_
_entity_poly.entity_id
_entity_poly.type
_entity_poly.pdbx_seq_one_letter_code
_entity_poly.pdbx_strand_id
1 'polypeptide(L)' 'MNPVHFGVMMVVVLAIGLYTPPVGTTLFVSANIADISIEGMAKELIPFLIIGFLVSILIIYFPGLVLWLPGHVFAR' A
#
# COMPACT_ATOMS: atom_id res chain seq x y z
N MET A 1 -18.48 -3.86 -8.63
CA MET A 1 -17.45 -3.09 -7.87
C MET A 1 -17.57 -1.63 -8.26
N ASN A 2 -17.61 -0.72 -7.28
CA ASN A 2 -17.57 0.72 -7.57
C ASN A 2 -16.19 1.09 -8.18
N PRO A 3 -16.11 1.88 -9.27
CA PRO A 3 -14.85 2.27 -9.90
C PRO A 3 -13.86 2.93 -8.94
N VAL A 4 -14.34 3.73 -7.99
CA VAL A 4 -13.51 4.37 -6.96
C VAL A 4 -12.88 3.32 -6.05
N HIS A 5 -13.68 2.35 -5.61
CA HIS A 5 -13.18 1.25 -4.78
C HIS A 5 -12.11 0.41 -5.52
N PHE A 6 -12.33 0.12 -6.80
CA PHE A 6 -11.34 -0.57 -7.63
C PHE A 6 -10.05 0.26 -7.80
N GLY A 7 -10.17 1.56 -8.10
CA GLY A 7 -9.01 2.45 -8.22
C GLY A 7 -8.19 2.51 -6.93
N VAL A 8 -8.85 2.61 -5.78
CA VAL A 8 -8.18 2.61 -4.47
C VAL A 8 -7.49 1.28 -4.19
N MET A 9 -8.15 0.16 -4.47
CA MET A 9 -7.54 -1.17 -4.35
C MET A 9 -6.27 -1.28 -5.19
N MET A 10 -6.30 -0.83 -6.44
CA MET A 10 -5.15 -0.82 -7.33
C MET A 10 -4.00 0.02 -6.76
N VAL A 11 -4.28 1.24 -6.29
CA VAL A 11 -3.26 2.13 -5.71
C VAL A 11 -2.62 1.52 -4.46
N VAL A 12 -3.41 0.91 -3.57
CA VAL A 12 -2.90 0.27 -2.34
C VAL A 12 -2.00 -0.92 -2.67
N VAL A 13 -2.42 -1.80 -3.58
CA VAL A 13 -1.60 -2.96 -3.98
C VAL A 13 -0.32 -2.52 -4.69
N LEU A 14 -0.38 -1.50 -5.54
CA LEU A 14 0.79 -0.92 -6.18
C LEU A 14 1.75 -0.31 -5.15
N ALA A 15 1.24 0.44 -4.17
CA ALA A 15 2.06 1.01 -3.10
C ALA A 15 2.82 -0.07 -2.33
N ILE A 16 2.17 -1.19 -2.00
CA ILE A 16 2.82 -2.34 -1.36
C ILE A 16 3.94 -2.91 -2.24
N GLY A 17 3.69 -3.03 -3.55
CA GLY A 17 4.69 -3.47 -4.52
C GLY A 17 5.96 -2.62 -4.53
N LEU A 18 5.85 -1.30 -4.29
CA LEU A 18 6.98 -0.38 -4.29
C LEU A 18 7.97 -0.57 -3.14
N TYR A 19 7.57 -1.19 -2.03
CA TYR A 19 8.44 -1.46 -0.88
C TYR A 19 8.59 -2.95 -0.57
N THR A 20 8.07 -3.84 -1.42
CA THR A 20 8.31 -5.29 -1.35
C THR A 20 9.59 -5.63 -2.11
N PRO A 21 10.58 -6.34 -1.51
CA PRO A 21 11.91 -6.55 -2.09
C PRO A 21 12.02 -7.02 -3.56
N PRO A 22 11.12 -7.85 -4.12
CA PRO A 22 11.22 -8.29 -5.52
C PRO A 22 11.12 -7.17 -6.55
N VAL A 23 10.43 -6.06 -6.22
CA VAL A 23 10.22 -4.90 -7.13
C VAL A 23 10.72 -3.61 -6.48
N GLY A 24 10.35 -3.36 -5.22
CA GLY A 24 11.13 -2.61 -4.22
C GLY A 24 11.66 -1.23 -4.60
N THR A 25 11.11 -0.54 -5.59
CA THR A 25 11.74 0.66 -6.17
C THR A 25 11.94 1.77 -5.13
N THR A 26 10.96 1.98 -4.25
CA THR A 26 11.10 2.95 -3.15
C THR A 26 12.03 2.44 -2.06
N LEU A 27 12.08 1.13 -1.81
CA LEU A 27 13.01 0.49 -0.89
C LEU A 27 14.46 0.63 -1.38
N PHE A 28 14.73 0.43 -2.67
CA PHE A 28 16.06 0.59 -3.26
C PHE A 28 16.53 2.04 -3.26
N VAL A 29 15.65 2.97 -3.62
CA VAL A 29 15.97 4.41 -3.60
C VAL A 29 16.26 4.88 -2.18
N SER A 30 15.45 4.49 -1.20
CA SER A 30 15.65 4.87 0.20
C SER A 30 16.89 4.21 0.82
N ALA A 31 17.16 2.94 0.55
CA ALA A 31 18.39 2.26 0.98
C ALA A 31 19.65 2.94 0.41
N ASN A 32 19.60 3.39 -0.84
CA ASN A 32 20.70 4.11 -1.47
C ASN A 32 20.92 5.51 -0.86
N ILE A 33 19.86 6.24 -0.56
CA ILE A 33 19.94 7.56 0.10
C ILE A 33 20.46 7.43 1.54
N ALA A 34 20.04 6.39 2.25
CA ALA A 34 20.40 6.15 3.65
C ALA A 34 21.76 5.43 3.83
N ASP A 35 22.41 5.01 2.74
CA ASP A 35 23.68 4.24 2.73
C ASP A 35 23.64 2.98 3.62
N ILE A 36 22.52 2.25 3.59
CA ILE A 36 22.32 1.00 4.34
C ILE A 36 22.06 -0.17 3.40
N SER A 37 22.31 -1.39 3.88
CA SER A 37 22.02 -2.59 3.10
C SER A 37 20.53 -2.79 2.87
N ILE A 38 20.18 -3.13 1.62
CA ILE A 38 18.81 -3.46 1.20
C ILE A 38 18.23 -4.58 2.08
N GLU A 39 19.03 -5.60 2.41
CA GLU A 39 18.61 -6.71 3.27
C GLU A 39 18.31 -6.28 4.71
N GLY A 40 19.09 -5.34 5.26
CA GLY A 40 18.81 -4.75 6.58
C GLY A 40 17.48 -4.01 6.56
N MET A 41 17.30 -3.13 5.56
CA MET A 41 16.07 -2.36 5.41
C MET A 41 14.84 -3.24 5.14
N ALA A 42 14.99 -4.29 4.31
CA ALA A 42 13.91 -5.22 4.00
C ALA A 42 13.43 -5.98 5.23
N LYS A 43 14.33 -6.34 6.16
CA LYS A 43 13.96 -6.99 7.43
C LYS A 43 13.16 -6.06 8.34
N GLU A 44 13.57 -4.80 8.44
CA GLU A 44 12.83 -3.78 9.21
C GLU A 44 11.46 -3.45 8.59
N LEU A 45 11.30 -3.66 7.28
CA LEU A 45 10.03 -3.46 6.56
C LEU A 45 9.03 -4.61 6.70
N ILE A 46 9.43 -5.79 7.21
CA ILE A 46 8.54 -6.93 7.43
C ILE A 46 7.26 -6.56 8.23
N PRO A 47 7.32 -5.90 9.40
CA PRO A 47 6.12 -5.50 10.12
C PRO A 47 5.20 -4.58 9.28
N PHE A 48 5.76 -3.69 8.48
CA PHE A 48 5.00 -2.80 7.59
C PHE A 48 4.36 -3.56 6.42
N LEU A 49 5.02 -4.58 5.89
CA LEU A 49 4.46 -5.47 4.87
C LEU A 49 3.26 -6.24 5.41
N ILE A 50 3.34 -6.74 6.65
CA ILE A 50 2.21 -7.42 7.32
C ILE A 50 1.03 -6.48 7.48
N ILE A 51 1.26 -5.27 8.00
CA ILE A 51 0.20 -4.26 8.16
C ILE A 51 -0.40 -3.88 6.80
N GLY A 52 0.42 -3.62 5.79
CA GLY A 52 -0.05 -3.28 4.44
C GLY A 52 -0.91 -4.39 3.81
N PHE A 53 -0.52 -5.64 4.01
CA PHE A 53 -1.31 -6.80 3.56
C PHE A 53 -2.66 -6.89 4.29
N LEU A 54 -2.69 -6.70 5.61
CA LEU A 54 -3.91 -6.66 6.40
C LEU A 54 -4.85 -5.52 5.97
N VAL A 55 -4.29 -4.32 5.71
CA VAL A 55 -5.05 -3.17 5.22
C VAL A 55 -5.64 -3.45 3.83
N SER A 56 -4.89 -4.13 2.96
CA SER A 56 -5.37 -4.52 1.63
C SER A 56 -6.57 -5.47 1.72
N ILE A 57 -6.46 -6.50 2.55
CA ILE A 57 -7.56 -7.43 2.85
C ILE A 57 -8.77 -6.66 3.40
N LEU A 58 -8.54 -5.78 4.37
CA LEU A 58 -9.62 -5.00 4.98
C LEU A 58 -10.35 -4.15 3.94
N ILE A 59 -9.62 -3.48 3.06
CA ILE A 59 -10.21 -2.68 1.98
C ILE A 59 -11.02 -3.57 1.03
N ILE A 60 -10.47 -4.72 0.61
CA ILE A 60 -11.14 -5.67 -0.31
C ILE A 60 -12.48 -6.16 0.25
N TYR A 61 -12.54 -6.51 1.54
CA TYR A 61 -13.76 -7.05 2.16
C TYR A 61 -14.72 -5.97 2.68
N PHE A 62 -14.23 -4.77 2.99
CA PHE A 62 -15.02 -3.67 3.55
C PHE A 62 -14.98 -2.42 2.67
N PRO A 63 -15.69 -2.41 1.52
CA PRO A 63 -15.70 -1.27 0.59
C PRO A 63 -16.25 0.01 1.22
N GLY A 64 -17.06 -0.09 2.29
CA GLY A 64 -17.57 1.05 3.04
C GLY A 64 -16.48 1.95 3.63
N LEU A 65 -15.31 1.40 3.99
CA LEU A 65 -14.18 2.19 4.49
C LEU A 65 -13.65 3.16 3.44
N VAL A 66 -13.66 2.74 2.18
CA VAL A 66 -13.18 3.54 1.05
C VAL A 66 -14.26 4.45 0.49
N LEU A 67 -15.51 3.98 0.46
CA LEU A 67 -16.63 4.67 -0.17
C LEU A 67 -17.34 5.66 0.76
N TRP A 68 -17.09 5.63 2.07
CA TRP A 68 -17.69 6.56 3.03
C TRP A 68 -17.38 8.01 2.69
N LEU A 69 -16.10 8.37 2.54
CA LEU A 69 -15.70 9.75 2.24
C LEU A 69 -16.14 10.20 0.83
N PRO A 70 -15.91 9.42 -0.25
CA PRO A 70 -16.41 9.77 -1.58
C PRO A 70 -17.94 9.93 -1.63
N GLY A 71 -18.67 9.10 -0.89
CA GLY A 71 -20.13 9.19 -0.78
C GLY A 71 -20.62 10.49 -0.12
N HIS A 72 -19.81 11.13 0.73
CA HIS A 72 -20.15 12.42 1.34
C HIS A 72 -19.66 13.64 0.53
N VAL A 73 -18.56 13.51 -0.20
CA VAL A 73 -17.93 14.61 -0.94
C VAL A 73 -18.45 14.74 -2.38
N PHE A 74 -18.65 13.61 -3.08
CA PHE A 74 -19.04 13.59 -4.49
C PHE A 74 -20.56 13.38 -4.72
N ALA A 75 -21.36 13.23 -3.66
CA ALA A 75 -22.82 13.12 -3.76
C ALA A 75 -23.55 14.49 -3.78
N ARG A 76 -22.85 15.56 -4.19
CA ARG A 76 -23.40 16.89 -4.45
C ARG A 76 -23.25 17.24 -5.92
#